data_AF-X1B8L7-F1
#
_entry.id   AF-X1B8L7-F1
#
_cell.length_a   1.000
_cell.length_b   1.000
_cell.length_c   1.000
_cell.angle_alpha   90.00
_cell.angle_beta   90.00
_cell.angle_gamma   90.00
#
_symmetry.space_group_name_H-M   'P 1'
#
loop_
_entity.id
_entity.type
_entity.pdbx_description
1 polymer ?
#
loop_
_entity_poly.entity_id
_entity_poly.type
_entity_poly.pdbx_seq_one_letter_code
_entity_poly.pdbx_strand_id
1 'polypeptide(L)'
;MNENENKNSEQSEGTDEPKKKSILSRPTRRTQSQALQQALGIMPEDLKGIEGKLGIIKFLDYFSEEALDFAFKERKLDQYVNNMVQKIAQFDAGEEEDKLLKKGFEDKKILEAIERIKFKTEEVAKSKGMNKSVEKKLRNLNLMLTIPLLGVALLFFILPYFIAIDLSYIMFPLLCVFCMVPQFVRGSVTKKWFKFKEESRNELYTNNRDDILVLKSYVGELLANVRLDLLELKVPLELIKFSLFHRDYEDLNIINQKQM
;
A
#
# COMPACT_ATOMS: atom_id res chain seq x y z
N MET A 1 7.82 -70.64 -36.39
CA MET A 1 8.33 -69.89 -37.54
C MET A 1 7.95 -68.43 -37.30
N ASN A 2 8.96 -67.65 -36.87
CA ASN A 2 9.13 -66.18 -36.75
C ASN A 2 7.92 -65.29 -36.38
N GLU A 3 7.91 -64.67 -35.19
CA GLU A 3 8.42 -63.29 -34.88
C GLU A 3 7.50 -62.22 -35.51
N ASN A 4 6.88 -61.27 -34.79
CA ASN A 4 7.36 -60.41 -33.71
C ASN A 4 6.14 -59.87 -32.92
N GLU A 5 6.15 -59.99 -31.58
CA GLU A 5 6.53 -58.95 -30.60
C GLU A 5 5.47 -57.83 -30.41
N ASN A 6 4.73 -57.88 -29.29
CA ASN A 6 4.94 -57.11 -28.05
C ASN A 6 4.34 -55.70 -28.14
N LYS A 7 3.61 -55.14 -27.16
CA LYS A 7 3.43 -55.49 -25.75
C LYS A 7 2.30 -54.59 -25.17
N ASN A 8 1.46 -55.19 -24.32
CA ASN A 8 1.11 -54.79 -22.94
C ASN A 8 0.65 -53.34 -22.65
N SER A 9 -0.29 -53.07 -21.73
CA SER A 9 -0.84 -53.88 -20.64
C SER A 9 -2.00 -53.13 -19.97
N GLU A 10 -3.06 -53.89 -19.70
CA GLU A 10 -3.75 -54.10 -18.41
C GLU A 10 -4.35 -52.94 -17.60
N GLN A 11 -5.66 -53.09 -17.43
CA GLN A 11 -6.50 -52.78 -16.27
C GLN A 11 -5.85 -53.10 -14.91
N SER A 12 -6.18 -52.32 -13.87
CA SER A 12 -7.10 -52.71 -12.79
C SER A 12 -6.82 -51.95 -11.47
N GLU A 13 -7.89 -51.76 -10.70
CA GLU A 13 -7.95 -51.58 -9.22
C GLU A 13 -7.22 -50.36 -8.60
N GLY A 14 -7.85 -49.51 -7.78
CA GLY A 14 -8.84 -49.80 -6.76
C GLY A 14 -8.16 -49.85 -5.39
N THR A 15 -7.72 -48.70 -4.85
CA THR A 15 -7.29 -48.58 -3.45
C THR A 15 -7.78 -47.27 -2.85
N ASP A 16 -8.71 -47.41 -1.89
CA ASP A 16 -9.18 -46.38 -0.98
C ASP A 16 -8.05 -45.92 -0.03
N GLU A 17 -7.73 -44.63 -0.05
CA GLU A 17 -7.08 -43.94 1.08
C GLU A 17 -7.93 -42.73 1.49
N PRO A 18 -8.26 -42.55 2.78
CA PRO A 18 -8.99 -41.38 3.24
C PRO A 18 -8.02 -40.20 3.39
N LYS A 19 -7.89 -39.38 2.34
CA LYS A 19 -7.16 -38.11 2.45
C LYS A 19 -7.94 -37.12 3.33
N LYS A 20 -7.39 -36.98 4.55
CA LYS A 20 -7.61 -35.92 5.54
C LYS A 20 -8.26 -34.65 4.97
N LYS A 21 -9.39 -34.32 5.58
CA LYS A 21 -10.18 -33.10 5.41
C LYS A 21 -9.29 -31.86 5.34
N SER A 22 -9.53 -31.14 4.25
CA SER A 22 -9.11 -29.79 3.90
C SER A 22 -8.70 -28.90 5.07
N ILE A 23 -7.47 -28.39 4.96
CA ILE A 23 -7.02 -27.11 5.52
C ILE A 23 -8.14 -26.08 5.32
N LEU A 24 -8.65 -25.53 6.41
CA LEU A 24 -9.54 -24.37 6.41
C LEU A 24 -8.88 -23.26 5.57
N SER A 25 -9.36 -23.09 4.35
CA SER A 25 -9.08 -21.90 3.54
C SER A 25 -9.62 -20.72 4.33
N ARG A 26 -8.70 -19.87 4.80
CA ARG A 26 -9.06 -18.57 5.36
C ARG A 26 -9.97 -17.86 4.34
N PRO A 27 -11.08 -17.26 4.75
CA PRO A 27 -11.93 -16.53 3.84
C PRO A 27 -11.09 -15.42 3.20
N THR A 28 -10.82 -15.58 1.91
CA THR A 28 -10.23 -14.52 1.09
C THR A 28 -11.16 -13.32 1.21
N ARG A 29 -10.62 -12.22 1.75
CA ARG A 29 -11.32 -10.94 1.88
C ARG A 29 -11.84 -10.59 0.48
N ARG A 30 -13.17 -10.66 0.27
CA ARG A 30 -13.78 -10.30 -1.01
C ARG A 30 -13.37 -8.88 -1.34
N THR A 31 -12.64 -8.69 -2.44
CA THR A 31 -12.38 -7.35 -2.97
C THR A 31 -13.71 -6.77 -3.44
N GLN A 32 -13.90 -5.45 -3.39
CA GLN A 32 -15.12 -4.81 -3.90
C GLN A 32 -15.46 -5.27 -5.33
N SER A 33 -14.43 -5.55 -6.12
CA SER A 33 -14.52 -6.15 -7.45
C SER A 33 -15.25 -7.50 -7.49
N GLN A 34 -15.01 -8.41 -6.54
CA GLN A 34 -15.74 -9.69 -6.48
C GLN A 34 -17.24 -9.52 -6.14
N ALA A 35 -17.61 -8.46 -5.42
CA ALA A 35 -19.01 -8.13 -5.17
C ALA A 35 -19.70 -7.53 -6.42
N LEU A 36 -18.94 -6.81 -7.24
CA LEU A 36 -19.43 -6.23 -8.50
C LEU A 36 -19.47 -7.23 -9.65
N GLN A 37 -18.50 -8.14 -9.70
CA GLN A 37 -18.44 -9.28 -10.63
C GLN A 37 -19.70 -10.15 -10.53
N GLN A 38 -20.24 -10.35 -9.32
CA GLN A 38 -21.49 -11.10 -9.13
C GLN A 38 -22.75 -10.29 -9.45
N ALA A 39 -22.71 -8.96 -9.37
CA ALA A 39 -23.88 -8.10 -9.58
C ALA A 39 -24.10 -7.71 -11.05
N LEU A 40 -23.05 -7.67 -11.88
CA LEU A 40 -23.10 -7.07 -13.21
C LEU A 40 -22.83 -8.03 -14.39
N GLY A 41 -22.38 -9.27 -14.14
CA GLY A 41 -22.17 -10.26 -15.20
C GLY A 41 -21.05 -9.93 -16.20
N ILE A 42 -20.08 -9.11 -15.78
CA ILE A 42 -18.98 -8.61 -16.63
C ILE A 42 -17.81 -9.60 -16.65
N MET A 43 -17.13 -9.70 -17.79
CA MET A 43 -15.95 -10.55 -17.94
C MET A 43 -14.80 -10.11 -17.01
N PRO A 44 -14.10 -11.05 -16.37
CA PRO A 44 -13.10 -10.76 -15.34
C PRO A 44 -11.79 -10.13 -15.88
N GLU A 45 -11.63 -10.03 -17.19
CA GLU A 45 -10.44 -9.50 -17.86
C GLU A 45 -10.51 -7.98 -18.01
N ASP A 46 -11.65 -7.45 -18.44
CA ASP A 46 -11.88 -6.00 -18.61
C ASP A 46 -11.82 -5.25 -17.27
N LEU A 47 -12.33 -5.88 -16.20
CA LEU A 47 -12.27 -5.32 -14.85
C LEU A 47 -10.84 -5.23 -14.29
N LYS A 48 -9.93 -6.12 -14.70
CA LYS A 48 -8.52 -6.08 -14.26
C LYS A 48 -7.78 -4.90 -14.87
N GLY A 49 -8.08 -4.54 -16.12
CA GLY A 49 -7.53 -3.35 -16.77
C GLY A 49 -7.92 -2.08 -16.02
N ILE A 50 -9.22 -1.94 -15.72
CA ILE A 50 -9.78 -0.81 -14.95
C ILE A 50 -9.18 -0.75 -13.53
N GLU A 51 -9.05 -1.88 -12.84
CA GLU A 51 -8.37 -1.93 -11.53
C GLU A 51 -6.89 -1.56 -11.61
N GLY A 52 -6.24 -1.90 -12.71
CA GLY A 52 -4.89 -1.49 -13.06
C GLY A 52 -4.77 0.03 -13.03
N LYS A 53 -5.57 0.69 -13.88
CA LYS A 53 -5.66 2.15 -14.03
C LYS A 53 -6.04 2.83 -12.71
N LEU A 54 -7.09 2.35 -12.03
CA LEU A 54 -7.50 2.86 -10.71
C LEU A 54 -6.40 2.73 -9.65
N GLY A 55 -5.60 1.67 -9.69
CA GLY A 55 -4.46 1.51 -8.78
C GLY A 55 -3.37 2.56 -8.99
N ILE A 56 -3.09 2.93 -10.25
CA ILE A 56 -2.15 4.00 -10.59
C ILE A 56 -2.67 5.34 -10.09
N ILE A 57 -3.94 5.63 -10.40
CA ILE A 57 -4.63 6.84 -9.97
C ILE A 57 -4.56 7.00 -8.45
N LYS A 58 -4.93 5.95 -7.69
CA LYS A 58 -4.88 5.96 -6.22
C LYS A 58 -3.50 6.31 -5.69
N PHE A 59 -2.47 5.73 -6.28
CA PHE A 59 -1.11 5.97 -5.84
C PHE A 59 -0.67 7.40 -6.14
N LEU A 60 -0.88 7.89 -7.35
CA LEU A 60 -0.47 9.24 -7.76
C LEU A 60 -1.21 10.32 -6.98
N ASP A 61 -2.51 10.14 -6.75
CA ASP A 61 -3.33 11.07 -5.97
C ASP A 61 -2.86 11.09 -4.49
N TYR A 62 -2.68 9.91 -3.88
CA TYR A 62 -2.16 9.84 -2.51
C TYR A 62 -0.74 10.39 -2.38
N PHE A 63 0.14 10.10 -3.33
CA PHE A 63 1.52 10.59 -3.32
C PHE A 63 1.59 12.12 -3.48
N SER A 64 0.72 12.69 -4.31
CA SER A 64 0.62 14.14 -4.52
C SER A 64 0.22 14.88 -3.25
N GLU A 65 -0.60 14.27 -2.40
CA GLU A 65 -1.12 14.89 -1.17
C GLU A 65 -0.28 14.59 0.07
N GLU A 66 0.18 13.36 0.21
CA GLU A 66 0.88 12.85 1.40
C GLU A 66 2.33 12.43 1.06
N ALA A 67 3.02 13.21 0.23
CA ALA A 67 4.41 12.96 -0.17
C ALA A 67 5.35 12.72 1.03
N LEU A 68 5.09 13.40 2.16
CA LEU A 68 5.85 13.23 3.42
C LEU A 68 5.81 11.80 3.97
N ASP A 69 4.73 11.04 3.73
CA ASP A 69 4.63 9.66 4.21
C ASP A 69 5.64 8.73 3.53
N PHE A 70 6.20 9.16 2.40
CA PHE A 70 7.24 8.48 1.63
C PHE A 70 8.66 9.00 1.91
N ALA A 71 8.81 10.09 2.67
CA ALA A 71 10.11 10.62 3.04
C ALA A 71 10.95 9.56 3.77
N PHE A 72 12.17 9.30 3.26
CA PHE A 72 13.08 8.27 3.76
C PHE A 72 12.54 6.83 3.67
N LYS A 73 11.53 6.56 2.83
CA LYS A 73 10.95 5.23 2.58
C LYS A 73 11.12 4.80 1.12
N GLU A 74 12.34 4.89 0.61
CA GLU A 74 12.73 4.54 -0.76
C GLU A 74 12.17 3.19 -1.24
N ARG A 75 12.47 2.10 -0.52
CA ARG A 75 11.96 0.76 -0.89
C ARG A 75 10.44 0.69 -1.06
N LYS A 76 9.68 1.44 -0.25
CA LYS A 76 8.22 1.45 -0.33
C LYS A 76 7.77 2.22 -1.57
N LEU A 77 8.40 3.36 -1.86
CA LEU A 77 8.14 4.13 -3.06
C LEU A 77 8.46 3.33 -4.33
N ASP A 78 9.63 2.70 -4.37
CA ASP A 78 10.09 1.89 -5.51
C ASP A 78 9.11 0.73 -5.80
N GLN A 79 8.55 0.11 -4.76
CA GLN A 79 7.51 -0.91 -4.93
C GLN A 79 6.27 -0.37 -5.66
N TYR A 80 5.78 0.82 -5.29
CA TYR A 80 4.64 1.43 -5.97
C TYR A 80 4.99 1.85 -7.39
N VAL A 81 6.17 2.46 -7.59
CA VAL A 81 6.66 2.87 -8.90
C VAL A 81 6.80 1.67 -9.83
N ASN A 82 7.43 0.58 -9.38
CA ASN A 82 7.59 -0.64 -10.16
C ASN A 82 6.23 -1.27 -10.50
N ASN A 83 5.30 -1.34 -9.55
CA ASN A 83 3.95 -1.85 -9.81
C ASN A 83 3.20 -0.99 -10.84
N MET A 84 3.37 0.33 -10.80
CA MET A 84 2.78 1.25 -11.78
C MET A 84 3.41 1.06 -13.16
N VAL A 85 4.75 1.02 -13.26
CA VAL A 85 5.46 0.78 -14.53
C VAL A 85 5.04 -0.55 -15.15
N GLN A 86 4.91 -1.61 -14.35
CA GLN A 86 4.42 -2.91 -14.82
C GLN A 86 3.00 -2.82 -15.39
N LYS A 87 2.10 -2.09 -14.74
CA LYS A 87 0.72 -1.90 -15.22
C LYS A 87 0.66 -1.05 -16.48
N ILE A 88 1.48 0.00 -16.58
CA ILE A 88 1.56 0.86 -17.77
C ILE A 88 2.17 0.12 -18.95
N ALA A 89 3.13 -0.78 -18.73
CA ALA A 89 3.66 -1.63 -19.79
C ALA A 89 2.59 -2.57 -20.39
N GLN A 90 1.56 -2.92 -19.63
CA GLN A 90 0.44 -3.72 -20.14
C GLN A 90 -0.47 -2.92 -21.09
N PHE A 91 -0.40 -1.59 -21.08
CA PHE A 91 -1.19 -0.73 -21.97
C PHE A 91 -0.72 -0.80 -23.44
N ASP A 92 0.49 -1.30 -23.71
CA ASP A 92 0.96 -1.54 -25.09
C ASP A 92 0.12 -2.58 -25.85
N ALA A 93 -0.42 -3.55 -25.10
CA ALA A 93 -1.22 -4.64 -25.65
C ALA A 93 -2.71 -4.30 -25.71
N GLY A 94 -3.11 -3.13 -25.19
CA GLY A 94 -4.50 -2.67 -25.12
C GLY A 94 -4.96 -1.89 -26.36
N GLU A 95 -6.08 -1.20 -26.19
CA GLU A 95 -6.72 -0.37 -27.20
C GLU A 95 -5.87 0.87 -27.56
N GLU A 96 -6.24 1.61 -28.62
CA GLU A 96 -5.48 2.81 -29.02
C GLU A 96 -5.43 3.87 -27.90
N GLU A 97 -6.50 3.99 -27.09
CA GLU A 97 -6.53 4.89 -25.95
C GLU A 97 -5.51 4.52 -24.86
N ASP A 98 -5.31 3.23 -24.60
CA ASP A 98 -4.33 2.74 -23.63
C ASP A 98 -2.89 3.08 -24.06
N LYS A 99 -2.61 2.97 -25.36
CA LYS A 99 -1.30 3.38 -25.92
C LYS A 99 -1.07 4.88 -25.78
N LEU A 100 -2.11 5.69 -25.94
CA LEU A 100 -2.03 7.13 -25.70
C LEU A 100 -1.77 7.44 -24.22
N LEU A 101 -2.38 6.70 -23.28
CA LEU A 101 -2.12 6.84 -21.85
C LEU A 101 -0.68 6.47 -21.47
N LYS A 102 -0.11 5.45 -22.11
CA LYS A 102 1.32 5.14 -21.91
C LYS A 102 2.20 6.25 -22.45
N LYS A 103 1.92 6.76 -23.65
CA LYS A 103 2.67 7.89 -24.20
C LYS A 103 2.56 9.12 -23.30
N GLY A 104 1.37 9.42 -22.78
CA GLY A 104 1.14 10.49 -21.81
C GLY A 104 1.97 10.33 -20.53
N PHE A 105 2.18 9.10 -20.04
CA PHE A 105 3.05 8.82 -18.90
C PHE A 105 4.51 9.17 -19.17
N GLU A 106 5.01 8.81 -20.36
CA GLU A 106 6.38 9.05 -20.79
C GLU A 106 6.62 10.55 -21.10
N ASP A 107 5.73 11.16 -21.89
CA ASP A 107 5.82 12.57 -22.32
C ASP A 107 5.74 13.53 -21.12
N LYS A 108 4.86 13.24 -20.16
CA LYS A 108 4.73 14.03 -18.92
C LYS A 108 5.82 13.73 -17.89
N LYS A 109 6.69 12.75 -18.15
CA LYS A 109 7.82 12.40 -17.28
C LYS A 109 7.37 12.13 -15.84
N ILE A 110 6.32 11.34 -15.68
CA ILE A 110 5.67 11.07 -14.38
C ILE A 110 6.66 10.50 -13.36
N LEU A 111 7.56 9.62 -13.79
CA LEU A 111 8.61 9.07 -12.93
C LEU A 111 9.56 10.17 -12.41
N GLU A 112 10.01 11.05 -13.30
CA GLU A 112 10.90 12.16 -12.90
C GLU A 112 10.17 13.13 -11.94
N ALA A 113 8.88 13.38 -12.15
CA ALA A 113 8.07 14.21 -11.25
C ALA A 113 7.98 13.58 -9.85
N ILE A 114 7.76 12.26 -9.75
CA ILE A 114 7.76 11.53 -8.48
C ILE A 114 9.11 11.65 -7.77
N GLU A 115 10.22 11.46 -8.50
CA GLU A 115 11.57 11.56 -7.96
C GLU A 115 11.90 12.97 -7.47
N ARG A 116 11.53 14.01 -8.25
CA ARG A 116 11.71 15.41 -7.86
C ARG A 116 10.93 15.76 -6.60
N ILE A 117 9.66 15.34 -6.52
CA ILE A 117 8.82 15.55 -5.34
C ILE A 117 9.43 14.84 -4.13
N LYS A 118 9.85 13.57 -4.27
CA LYS A 118 10.51 12.82 -3.20
C LYS A 118 11.75 13.57 -2.70
N PHE A 119 12.63 13.97 -3.61
CA PHE A 119 13.89 14.64 -3.27
C PHE A 119 13.65 15.96 -2.52
N LYS A 120 12.81 16.85 -3.08
CA LYS A 120 12.43 18.11 -2.44
C LYS A 120 11.77 17.89 -1.07
N THR A 121 10.93 16.86 -0.96
CA THR A 121 10.27 16.49 0.30
C THR A 121 11.27 16.04 1.35
N GLU A 122 12.28 15.27 0.97
CA GLU A 122 13.36 14.87 1.89
C GLU A 122 14.28 16.03 2.27
N GLU A 123 14.52 16.99 1.37
CA GLU A 123 15.27 18.20 1.69
C GLU A 123 14.56 19.08 2.73
N VAL A 124 13.25 19.31 2.55
CA VAL A 124 12.42 20.03 3.53
C VAL A 124 12.37 19.30 4.87
N ALA A 125 12.31 17.97 4.85
CA ALA A 125 12.38 17.18 6.07
C ALA A 125 13.74 17.35 6.78
N LYS A 126 14.85 17.27 6.04
CA LYS A 126 16.21 17.47 6.59
C LYS A 126 16.41 18.88 7.13
N SER A 127 15.95 19.91 6.42
CA SER A 127 16.11 21.32 6.85
C SER A 127 15.38 21.60 8.18
N LYS A 128 14.28 20.89 8.43
CA LYS A 128 13.51 20.95 9.69
C LYS A 128 13.96 19.91 10.75
N GLY A 129 15.11 19.26 10.55
CA GLY A 129 15.74 18.36 11.53
C GLY A 129 15.23 16.91 11.52
N MET A 130 14.49 16.51 10.50
CA MET A 130 14.05 15.12 10.30
C MET A 130 15.02 14.40 9.36
N ASN A 131 15.89 13.55 9.92
CA ASN A 131 16.96 12.88 9.17
C ASN A 131 16.70 11.40 8.86
N LYS A 132 15.62 10.82 9.39
CA LYS A 132 15.30 9.39 9.29
C LYS A 132 13.79 9.19 9.27
N SER A 133 13.35 8.08 8.68
CA SER A 133 11.94 7.68 8.72
C SER A 133 11.47 7.48 10.17
N VAL A 134 10.23 7.88 10.43
CA VAL A 134 9.61 7.76 11.77
C VAL A 134 9.57 6.32 12.24
N GLU A 135 9.29 5.37 11.34
CA GLU A 135 9.30 3.94 11.64
C GLU A 135 10.68 3.47 12.10
N LYS A 136 11.77 3.89 11.45
CA LYS A 136 13.14 3.54 11.84
C LYS A 136 13.51 4.17 13.17
N LYS A 137 13.11 5.42 13.41
CA LYS A 137 13.32 6.12 14.69
C LYS A 137 12.55 5.42 15.82
N LEU A 138 11.28 5.09 15.61
CA LEU A 138 10.44 4.35 16.55
C LEU A 138 11.01 2.96 16.84
N ARG A 139 11.46 2.23 15.82
CA ARG A 139 12.06 0.91 16.00
C ARG A 139 13.34 0.98 16.84
N ASN A 140 14.22 1.94 16.55
CA ASN A 140 15.46 2.10 17.31
C ASN A 140 15.18 2.55 18.75
N LEU A 141 14.24 3.48 18.96
CA LEU A 141 13.83 3.88 20.31
C LEU A 141 13.19 2.73 21.08
N ASN A 142 12.32 1.96 20.43
CA ASN A 142 11.73 0.78 21.04
C ASN A 142 12.79 -0.23 21.43
N LEU A 143 13.73 -0.56 20.54
CA LEU A 143 14.83 -1.48 20.86
C LEU A 143 15.69 -0.97 22.03
N MET A 144 16.03 0.32 22.01
CA MET A 144 16.80 0.97 23.08
C MET A 144 16.06 0.96 24.42
N LEU A 145 14.73 0.96 24.43
CA LEU A 145 13.92 0.86 25.64
C LEU A 145 13.70 -0.60 26.08
N THR A 146 13.40 -1.51 25.14
CA THR A 146 13.06 -2.90 25.43
C THR A 146 14.25 -3.73 25.87
N ILE A 147 15.47 -3.45 25.38
CA ILE A 147 16.67 -4.21 25.74
C ILE A 147 17.01 -4.02 27.23
N PRO A 148 17.13 -2.78 27.76
CA PRO A 148 17.28 -2.57 29.20
C PRO A 148 16.12 -3.14 30.01
N LEU A 149 14.88 -3.01 29.51
CA LEU A 149 13.70 -3.57 30.17
C LEU A 149 13.82 -5.08 30.39
N LEU A 150 14.26 -5.79 29.35
CA LEU A 150 14.47 -7.23 29.38
C LEU A 150 15.61 -7.59 30.34
N GLY A 151 16.70 -6.81 30.35
CA GLY A 151 17.81 -6.99 31.28
C GLY A 151 17.38 -6.81 32.73
N VAL A 152 16.62 -5.76 33.02
CA VAL A 152 16.05 -5.49 34.35
C VAL A 152 15.07 -6.59 34.77
N ALA A 153 14.18 -7.03 33.86
CA ALA A 153 13.26 -8.13 34.13
C ALA A 153 13.97 -9.46 34.41
N LEU A 154 15.02 -9.79 33.66
CA LEU A 154 15.87 -10.96 33.91
C LEU A 154 16.58 -10.86 35.24
N LEU A 155 17.16 -9.70 35.55
CA LEU A 155 17.84 -9.45 36.81
C LEU A 155 16.86 -9.64 37.98
N PHE A 156 15.62 -9.15 37.86
CA PHE A 156 14.57 -9.36 38.86
C PHE A 156 14.05 -10.80 38.96
N PHE A 157 14.17 -11.61 37.91
CA PHE A 157 13.86 -13.03 37.98
C PHE A 157 14.98 -13.82 38.69
N ILE A 158 16.23 -13.42 38.51
CA ILE A 158 17.41 -14.14 39.01
C ILE A 158 17.78 -13.71 40.44
N LEU A 159 17.66 -12.43 40.79
CA LEU A 159 18.08 -11.87 42.08
C LEU A 159 17.45 -12.55 43.31
N PRO A 160 16.15 -12.89 43.33
CA PRO A 160 15.52 -13.54 44.48
C PRO A 160 16.10 -14.90 44.81
N TYR A 161 16.61 -15.63 43.80
CA TYR A 161 17.25 -16.94 43.98
C TYR A 161 18.56 -16.84 44.79
N PHE A 162 19.27 -15.72 44.69
CA PHE A 162 20.55 -15.51 45.36
C PHE A 162 20.41 -14.81 46.72
N ILE A 163 19.38 -13.97 46.92
CA ILE A 163 19.35 -13.02 48.03
C ILE A 163 18.21 -13.28 49.04
N ALA A 164 17.24 -14.18 48.77
CA ALA A 164 16.17 -14.54 49.70
C ALA A 164 15.39 -13.34 50.31
N ILE A 165 15.33 -12.22 49.60
CA ILE A 165 14.54 -11.04 49.98
C ILE A 165 13.28 -10.99 49.11
N ASP A 166 12.11 -10.87 49.75
CA ASP A 166 10.82 -10.66 49.09
C ASP A 166 10.70 -9.22 48.54
N LEU A 167 11.32 -8.97 47.39
CA LEU A 167 11.24 -7.69 46.67
C LEU A 167 9.93 -7.50 45.88
N SER A 168 9.03 -8.48 45.90
CA SER A 168 7.81 -8.57 45.07
C SER A 168 6.93 -7.31 45.10
N TYR A 169 6.79 -6.67 46.27
CA TYR A 169 5.99 -5.45 46.44
C TYR A 169 6.55 -4.21 45.73
N ILE A 170 7.87 -4.12 45.55
CA ILE A 170 8.52 -3.01 44.83
C ILE A 170 8.62 -3.33 43.33
N MET A 171 8.71 -4.62 42.98
CA MET A 171 8.83 -5.08 41.60
C MET A 171 7.63 -4.78 40.74
N PHE A 172 6.42 -5.04 41.25
CA PHE A 172 5.20 -4.92 40.46
C PHE A 172 4.94 -3.47 40.01
N PRO A 173 4.99 -2.44 40.89
CA PRO A 173 4.84 -1.04 40.47
C PRO A 173 5.92 -0.59 39.48
N LEU A 174 7.16 -1.03 39.69
CA LEU A 174 8.29 -0.65 38.84
C LEU A 174 8.10 -1.20 37.42
N LEU A 175 7.78 -2.50 37.29
CA LEU A 175 7.44 -3.14 36.01
C LEU A 175 6.26 -2.46 35.32
N CYS A 176 5.20 -2.11 36.05
CA CYS A 176 4.05 -1.40 35.48
C CYS A 176 4.44 -0.05 34.86
N VAL A 177 5.25 0.75 35.55
CA VAL A 177 5.72 2.05 35.02
C VAL A 177 6.59 1.82 33.78
N PHE A 178 7.53 0.88 33.86
CA PHE A 178 8.44 0.57 32.76
C PHE A 178 7.72 0.02 31.52
N CYS A 179 6.65 -0.75 31.68
CA CYS A 179 5.81 -1.24 30.59
C CYS A 179 5.01 -0.15 29.87
N MET A 180 4.69 0.96 30.54
CA MET A 180 3.97 2.08 29.91
C MET A 180 4.88 3.03 29.13
N VAL A 181 6.15 3.16 29.50
CA VAL A 181 7.11 4.08 28.86
C VAL A 181 7.17 3.93 27.32
N PRO A 182 7.25 2.71 26.73
CA PRO A 182 7.25 2.55 25.28
C PRO A 182 5.99 3.09 24.60
N GLN A 183 4.82 2.97 25.24
CA GLN A 183 3.56 3.49 24.69
C GLN A 183 3.57 5.03 24.65
N PHE A 184 4.03 5.67 25.74
CA PHE A 184 4.17 7.13 25.80
C PHE A 184 5.18 7.67 24.78
N VAL A 185 6.33 7.01 24.63
CA VAL A 185 7.36 7.39 23.65
C VAL A 185 6.81 7.28 22.24
N ARG A 186 6.12 6.19 21.91
CA ARG A 186 5.47 6.01 20.60
C ARG A 186 4.47 7.12 20.31
N GLY A 187 3.60 7.44 21.27
CA GLY A 187 2.59 8.50 21.13
C GLY A 187 3.20 9.89 20.95
N SER A 188 4.30 10.19 21.66
CA SER A 188 4.99 11.49 21.52
C SER A 188 5.65 11.64 20.15
N VAL A 189 6.32 10.59 19.66
CA VAL A 189 6.97 10.62 18.33
C VAL A 189 5.95 10.73 17.21
N THR A 190 4.82 10.01 17.28
CA THR A 190 3.77 10.12 16.26
C THR A 190 3.11 11.50 16.28
N LYS A 191 2.80 12.05 17.46
CA LYS A 191 2.27 13.42 17.58
C LYS A 191 3.22 14.47 16.99
N LYS A 192 4.53 14.36 17.27
CA LYS A 192 5.54 15.23 16.67
C LYS A 192 5.59 15.10 15.15
N TRP A 193 5.47 13.89 14.62
CA TRP A 193 5.40 13.67 13.18
C TRP A 193 4.16 14.31 12.56
N PHE A 194 2.97 14.10 13.13
CA PHE A 194 1.74 14.71 12.62
C PHE A 194 1.81 16.24 12.63
N LYS A 195 2.30 16.83 13.72
CA LYS A 195 2.51 18.27 13.81
C LYS A 195 3.47 18.78 12.73
N PHE A 196 4.58 18.08 12.54
CA PHE A 196 5.55 18.40 11.48
C PHE A 196 4.92 18.30 10.08
N LYS A 197 4.09 17.28 9.82
CA LYS A 197 3.39 17.13 8.54
C LYS A 197 2.47 18.30 8.28
N GLU A 198 1.68 18.69 9.27
CA GLU A 198 0.72 19.78 9.16
C GLU A 198 1.42 21.14 8.92
N GLU A 199 2.50 21.41 9.66
CA GLU A 199 3.30 22.64 9.52
C GLU A 199 4.03 22.72 8.18
N SER A 200 4.40 21.59 7.59
CA SER A 200 5.20 21.55 6.34
C SER A 200 4.34 21.33 5.09
N ARG A 201 3.05 21.03 5.24
CA ARG A 201 2.17 20.66 4.12
C ARG A 201 2.07 21.77 3.06
N ASN A 202 1.81 23.00 3.49
CA ASN A 202 1.62 24.13 2.57
C ASN A 202 2.93 24.49 1.85
N GLU A 203 4.05 24.44 2.56
CA GLU A 203 5.38 24.70 2.00
C GLU A 203 5.73 23.65 0.93
N LEU A 204 5.50 22.37 1.23
CA LEU A 204 5.71 21.29 0.27
C LEU A 204 4.81 21.41 -0.95
N TYR A 205 3.53 21.68 -0.75
CA TYR A 205 2.60 21.86 -1.86
C TYR A 205 3.05 23.02 -2.77
N THR A 206 3.47 24.13 -2.18
CA THR A 206 3.92 25.31 -2.94
C THR A 206 5.22 25.03 -3.70
N ASN A 207 6.19 24.38 -3.07
CA ASN A 207 7.50 24.07 -3.68
C ASN A 207 7.45 22.98 -4.76
N ASN A 208 6.39 22.16 -4.74
CA ASN A 208 6.18 21.04 -5.67
C ASN A 208 4.97 21.25 -6.58
N ARG A 209 4.39 22.45 -6.62
CA ARG A 209 3.12 22.72 -7.29
C ARG A 209 3.11 22.24 -8.73
N ASP A 210 4.14 22.55 -9.50
CA ASP A 210 4.20 22.22 -10.92
C ASP A 210 4.30 20.70 -11.14
N ASP A 211 5.15 20.02 -10.36
CA ASP A 211 5.27 18.56 -10.41
C ASP A 211 3.95 17.89 -9.98
N ILE A 212 3.28 18.41 -8.94
CA ILE A 212 1.96 17.93 -8.49
C ILE A 212 0.89 18.13 -9.56
N LEU A 213 0.89 19.27 -10.26
CA LEU A 213 -0.05 19.53 -11.36
C LEU A 213 0.16 18.55 -12.52
N VAL A 214 1.41 18.21 -12.83
CA VAL A 214 1.72 17.18 -13.83
C VAL A 214 1.15 15.82 -13.41
N LEU A 215 1.33 15.41 -12.15
CA LEU A 215 0.76 14.17 -11.63
C LEU A 215 -0.77 14.18 -11.67
N LYS A 216 -1.41 15.27 -11.21
CA LYS A 216 -2.88 15.42 -11.22
C LYS A 216 -3.46 15.46 -12.63
N SER A 217 -2.75 16.07 -13.59
CA SER A 217 -3.15 16.09 -14.99
C SER A 217 -3.17 14.68 -15.59
N TYR A 218 -2.14 13.87 -15.32
CA TYR A 218 -2.12 12.48 -15.78
C TYR A 218 -3.18 11.61 -15.08
N VAL A 219 -3.42 11.85 -13.80
CA VAL A 219 -4.56 11.23 -13.09
C VAL A 219 -5.89 11.58 -13.77
N GLY A 220 -6.08 12.83 -14.21
CA GLY A 220 -7.25 13.26 -14.95
C GLY A 220 -7.46 12.45 -16.24
N GLU A 221 -6.40 12.25 -17.04
CA GLU A 221 -6.47 11.45 -18.27
C GLU A 221 -6.83 9.98 -17.98
N LEU A 222 -6.21 9.37 -16.98
CA LEU A 222 -6.55 8.01 -16.56
C LEU A 222 -7.98 7.90 -16.05
N LEU A 223 -8.48 8.91 -15.33
CA LEU A 223 -9.87 8.95 -14.85
C LEU A 223 -10.87 9.09 -16.00
N ALA A 224 -10.57 9.94 -16.97
CA ALA A 224 -11.41 10.13 -18.15
C ALA A 224 -11.55 8.83 -18.93
N ASN A 225 -10.46 8.12 -19.17
CA ASN A 225 -10.49 6.83 -19.86
C ASN A 225 -11.17 5.73 -19.02
N VAL A 226 -10.89 5.60 -17.72
CA VAL A 226 -11.63 4.67 -16.83
C VAL A 226 -13.13 4.95 -16.84
N ARG A 227 -13.52 6.23 -16.91
CA ARG A 227 -14.93 6.62 -16.99
C ARG A 227 -15.56 6.16 -18.31
N LEU A 228 -14.86 6.26 -19.44
CA LEU A 228 -15.33 5.74 -20.72
C LEU A 228 -15.52 4.23 -20.64
N ASP A 229 -14.50 3.49 -20.18
CA ASP A 229 -14.55 2.03 -20.00
C ASP A 229 -15.76 1.61 -19.14
N LEU A 230 -16.01 2.30 -18.02
CA LEU A 230 -17.12 1.98 -17.12
C LEU A 230 -18.50 2.33 -17.71
N LEU A 231 -18.59 3.38 -18.54
CA LEU A 231 -19.84 3.75 -19.24
C LEU A 231 -20.19 2.71 -20.30
N GLU A 232 -19.21 2.22 -21.06
CA GLU A 232 -19.40 1.17 -22.05
C GLU A 232 -19.85 -0.14 -21.40
N LEU A 233 -19.24 -0.49 -20.26
CA LEU A 233 -19.59 -1.67 -19.47
C LEU A 233 -20.89 -1.50 -18.65
N LYS A 234 -21.58 -0.36 -18.75
CA LYS A 234 -22.81 -0.02 -17.99
C LYS A 234 -22.65 -0.21 -16.47
N VAL A 235 -21.45 0.03 -15.94
CA VAL A 235 -21.15 -0.07 -14.51
C VAL A 235 -21.49 1.26 -13.83
N PRO A 236 -22.10 1.26 -12.63
CA PRO A 236 -22.31 2.50 -11.87
C PRO A 236 -20.99 3.18 -11.52
N LEU A 237 -20.85 4.45 -11.93
CA LEU A 237 -19.66 5.31 -11.77
C LEU A 237 -19.32 5.65 -10.31
N GLU A 238 -20.19 5.30 -9.36
CA GLU A 238 -19.98 5.52 -7.91
C GLU A 238 -18.70 4.87 -7.39
N LEU A 239 -18.20 3.82 -8.05
CA LEU A 239 -16.95 3.12 -7.75
C LEU A 239 -15.70 4.00 -7.79
N ILE A 240 -15.64 4.95 -8.74
CA ILE A 240 -14.50 5.86 -8.86
C ILE A 240 -14.45 6.78 -7.62
N LYS A 241 -15.61 7.25 -7.16
CA LYS A 241 -15.76 8.23 -6.07
C LYS A 241 -15.27 7.73 -4.70
N PHE A 242 -15.33 6.41 -4.46
CA PHE A 242 -14.81 5.80 -3.23
C PHE A 242 -13.30 5.57 -3.24
N SER A 243 -12.67 5.65 -4.41
CA SER A 243 -11.28 5.26 -4.62
C SER A 243 -10.29 6.41 -4.45
N LEU A 244 -10.72 7.65 -4.64
CA LEU A 244 -9.84 8.83 -4.74
C LEU A 244 -9.74 9.59 -3.41
N PHE A 245 -8.60 10.22 -3.20
CA PHE A 245 -8.34 11.14 -2.09
C PHE A 245 -8.89 12.54 -2.42
N HIS A 246 -8.79 12.98 -3.68
CA HIS A 246 -9.43 14.20 -4.18
C HIS A 246 -10.80 13.95 -4.85
N ARG A 247 -11.72 14.90 -4.66
CA ARG A 247 -13.07 14.91 -5.26
C ARG A 247 -13.25 15.92 -6.39
N ASP A 248 -12.27 16.80 -6.58
CA ASP A 248 -12.40 18.01 -7.42
C ASP A 248 -11.94 17.81 -8.87
N TYR A 249 -11.81 16.56 -9.33
CA TYR A 249 -11.57 16.32 -10.74
C TYR A 249 -12.80 16.73 -11.55
N GLU A 250 -12.62 17.49 -12.63
CA GLU A 250 -13.73 17.96 -13.48
C GLU A 250 -14.60 16.79 -13.95
N ASP A 251 -13.99 15.64 -14.25
CA ASP A 251 -14.69 14.42 -14.62
C ASP A 251 -15.52 13.78 -13.50
N LEU A 252 -15.21 14.04 -12.22
CA LEU A 252 -16.04 13.61 -11.09
C LEU A 252 -17.26 14.52 -10.90
N ASN A 253 -17.16 15.81 -11.22
CA ASN A 253 -18.27 16.74 -11.10
C ASN A 253 -19.37 16.47 -12.13
N ILE A 254 -19.01 15.94 -13.30
CA ILE A 254 -19.99 15.53 -14.34
C ILE A 254 -20.72 14.23 -13.93
N ILE A 255 -20.16 13.40 -13.03
CA ILE A 255 -20.84 12.21 -12.49
C ILE A 255 -22.08 12.62 -11.66
N ASN A 256 -22.01 13.74 -10.93
CA ASN A 256 -23.15 14.22 -10.13
C ASN A 256 -24.28 14.81 -10.99
N GLN A 257 -24.03 15.17 -12.26
CA GLN A 257 -25.04 15.80 -13.13
C GLN A 257 -25.80 14.80 -14.02
N LYS A 258 -25.28 13.58 -14.22
CA LYS A 258 -25.92 12.56 -15.10
C LYS A 258 -26.91 11.63 -14.38
N GLN A 259 -27.51 12.11 -13.28
CA GLN A 259 -28.70 11.51 -12.64
C GLN A 259 -29.96 12.37 -12.84
N MET A 260 -30.04 13.12 -13.93
CA MET A 260 -31.30 13.64 -14.48
C MET A 260 -31.54 13.08 -15.87
#